data_AF-A0AAV7WUV4-F1
#
_entry.id   AF-A0AAV7WUV4-F1
#
_cell.length_a   1.000
_cell.length_b   1.000
_cell.length_c   1.000
_cell.angle_alpha   90.00
_cell.angle_beta   90.00
_cell.angle_gamma   90.00
#
_symmetry.space_group_name_H-M   'P 1'
#
loop_
_entity.id
_entity.type
_entity.pdbx_description
1 polymer ?
#
loop_
_entity_poly.entity_id
_entity_poly.type
_entity_poly.pdbx_seq_one_letter_code
_entity_poly.pdbx_strand_id
1 'polypeptide(L)'
;MATDPVRNPSTRAEERYNEAHGRTRRVIERTVGLLKARFRCLHMTGGSLFYSPKKVCQIIVACCVLHNLALRRQVPFLQEDGPDCGVVAAVEPVDNDEEEAEEEDMHNRDSVIQQYFQ
;
A
#
# COMPACT_ATOMS: atom_id res chain seq x y z
N MET A 1 2.35 5.89 -12.92
CA MET A 1 2.08 6.32 -11.53
C MET A 1 3.27 5.95 -10.65
N ALA A 2 4.34 6.72 -10.75
CA ALA A 2 5.50 6.59 -9.90
C ALA A 2 5.14 6.99 -8.45
N THR A 3 4.97 6.02 -7.56
CA THR A 3 4.66 6.24 -6.14
C THR A 3 5.90 6.52 -5.30
N ASP A 4 7.03 6.83 -5.91
CA ASP A 4 8.31 6.91 -5.20
C ASP A 4 8.56 8.29 -4.58
N PRO A 5 9.11 8.32 -3.35
CA PRO A 5 9.54 9.55 -2.72
C PRO A 5 10.66 10.22 -3.54
N VAL A 6 10.81 11.53 -3.37
CA VAL A 6 11.91 12.29 -3.97
C VAL A 6 13.23 11.78 -3.37
N ARG A 7 14.10 11.19 -4.21
CA ARG A 7 15.31 10.50 -3.74
C ARG A 7 16.34 11.44 -3.11
N ASN A 8 16.43 12.66 -3.61
CA ASN A 8 17.39 13.66 -3.14
C ASN A 8 16.72 15.02 -2.94
N PRO A 9 15.91 15.18 -1.87
CA PRO A 9 15.18 16.42 -1.62
C PRO A 9 16.18 17.56 -1.40
N SER A 10 16.03 18.61 -2.19
CA SER A 10 16.84 19.83 -2.20
C SER A 10 16.07 21.03 -1.65
N THR A 11 14.74 20.95 -1.63
CA THR A 11 13.85 22.00 -1.13
C THR A 11 13.04 21.55 0.09
N ARG A 12 12.64 22.50 0.93
CA ARG A 12 11.74 22.25 2.08
C ARG A 12 10.41 21.62 1.65
N ALA A 13 9.93 22.00 0.47
CA ALA A 13 8.74 21.47 -0.16
C ALA A 13 8.85 19.95 -0.39
N GLU A 14 9.96 19.51 -0.98
CA GLU A 14 10.25 18.09 -1.23
C GLU A 14 10.43 17.30 0.08
N GLU A 15 11.07 17.88 1.10
CA GLU A 15 11.18 17.26 2.42
C GLU A 15 9.80 17.03 3.06
N ARG A 16 8.93 18.04 3.05
CA ARG A 16 7.56 17.95 3.57
C ARG A 16 6.72 16.94 2.79
N TYR A 17 6.86 16.92 1.47
CA TYR A 17 6.23 15.92 0.63
C TYR A 17 6.66 14.51 1.03
N ASN A 18 7.97 14.25 1.14
CA ASN A 18 8.49 12.94 1.52
C ASN A 18 8.03 12.51 2.91
N GLU A 19 7.97 13.43 3.87
CA GLU A 19 7.45 13.15 5.20
C GLU A 19 5.96 12.77 5.16
N ALA A 20 5.13 13.55 4.47
CA ALA A 20 3.70 13.28 4.32
C ALA A 20 3.44 11.97 3.56
N HIS A 21 4.23 11.72 2.51
CA HIS A 21 4.22 10.50 1.73
C HIS A 21 4.55 9.29 2.62
N GLY A 22 5.64 9.36 3.39
CA GLY A 22 6.05 8.29 4.31
C GLY A 22 5.05 8.05 5.46
N ARG A 23 4.41 9.10 5.98
CA ARG A 23 3.32 8.95 6.97
C ARG A 23 2.12 8.22 6.36
N THR A 24 1.69 8.63 5.17
CA THR A 24 0.56 8.01 4.46
C THR A 24 0.85 6.55 4.12
N ARG A 25 2.03 6.26 3.57
CA ARG A 25 2.46 4.91 3.21
C ARG A 25 2.43 3.96 4.40
N ARG A 26 2.95 4.39 5.56
CA ARG A 26 2.91 3.59 6.80
C ARG A 26 1.48 3.20 7.21
N VAL A 27 0.53 4.12 7.10
CA VAL A 27 -0.88 3.85 7.41
C VAL A 27 -1.48 2.85 6.42
N ILE A 28 -1.20 3.01 5.12
CA ILE A 28 -1.68 2.12 4.07
C ILE A 28 -1.10 0.70 4.25
N GLU A 29 0.21 0.57 4.39
CA GLU A 29 0.90 -0.71 4.58
C GLU A 29 0.37 -1.45 5.82
N ARG A 30 0.22 -0.74 6.94
CA ARG A 30 -0.38 -1.31 8.15
C ARG A 30 -1.81 -1.79 7.90
N THR A 31 -2.63 -1.01 7.21
CA THR A 31 -4.02 -1.36 6.90
C THR A 31 -4.09 -2.59 6.01
N VAL A 32 -3.24 -2.67 4.98
CA VAL A 32 -3.13 -3.83 4.09
C VAL A 32 -2.68 -5.07 4.88
N GLY A 33 -1.71 -4.93 5.78
CA GLY A 33 -1.28 -6.01 6.67
C GLY A 33 -2.42 -6.55 7.53
N LEU A 34 -3.19 -5.66 8.17
CA LEU A 34 -4.36 -6.05 8.99
C LEU A 34 -5.44 -6.75 8.17
N LEU A 35 -5.70 -6.29 6.94
CA LEU A 35 -6.67 -6.93 6.05
C LEU A 35 -6.22 -8.33 5.62
N LYS A 36 -4.96 -8.50 5.23
CA LYS A 36 -4.38 -9.80 4.87
C LYS A 36 -4.39 -10.78 6.04
N ALA A 37 -4.08 -10.29 7.24
CA ALA A 37 -4.08 -11.11 8.44
C ALA A 37 -5.51 -11.52 8.84
N ARG A 38 -6.52 -10.66 8.67
CA ARG A 38 -7.93 -10.98 8.97
C ARG A 38 -8.58 -11.89 7.92
N PHE A 39 -8.28 -11.66 6.66
CA PHE A 39 -8.93 -12.30 5.53
C PHE A 39 -7.90 -13.10 4.74
N ARG A 40 -7.83 -14.42 5.01
CA ARG A 40 -6.86 -15.32 4.36
C ARG A 40 -6.98 -15.33 2.83
N CYS A 41 -8.15 -15.03 2.27
CA CYS A 41 -8.32 -14.88 0.81
C CYS A 41 -7.51 -13.73 0.18
N LEU A 42 -7.00 -12.79 1.00
CA LEU A 42 -6.07 -11.74 0.57
C LEU A 42 -4.61 -12.12 0.86
N HIS A 43 -4.36 -13.18 1.61
CA HIS A 43 -3.04 -13.69 1.95
C HIS A 43 -2.59 -14.74 0.95
N MET A 44 -1.29 -14.78 0.61
CA MET A 44 -0.75 -15.74 -0.36
C MET A 44 -1.02 -17.20 0.05
N THR A 45 -1.00 -17.49 1.35
CA THR A 45 -1.28 -18.84 1.88
C THR A 45 -2.74 -19.26 1.76
N GLY A 46 -3.68 -18.32 1.59
CA GLY A 46 -5.09 -18.63 1.33
C GLY A 46 -5.42 -18.79 -0.15
N GLY A 47 -4.40 -18.75 -1.01
CA GLY A 47 -4.49 -18.79 -2.46
C GLY A 47 -4.47 -17.40 -3.08
N SER A 48 -3.79 -17.26 -4.22
CA SER A 48 -3.91 -16.06 -5.06
C SER A 48 -5.36 -15.92 -5.56
N LEU A 49 -5.87 -14.68 -5.61
CA LEU A 49 -7.20 -14.40 -6.14
C LEU A 49 -7.22 -14.60 -7.66
N PHE A 50 -7.55 -15.81 -8.12
CA PHE A 50 -7.71 -16.15 -9.54
C PHE A 50 -9.05 -15.64 -10.10
N TYR A 51 -9.27 -14.34 -10.02
CA TYR A 51 -10.46 -13.68 -10.58
C TYR A 51 -10.06 -12.52 -11.49
N SER A 52 -11.01 -12.03 -12.29
CA SER A 52 -10.78 -10.81 -13.08
C SER A 52 -10.48 -9.61 -12.16
N PRO A 53 -9.70 -8.61 -12.62
CA PRO A 53 -9.35 -7.43 -11.81
C PRO A 53 -10.57 -6.74 -11.20
N LYS A 54 -11.66 -6.64 -11.97
CA LYS A 54 -12.94 -6.10 -11.51
C LYS A 54 -13.50 -6.87 -10.31
N LYS A 55 -13.42 -8.19 -10.32
CA LYS A 55 -13.90 -9.05 -9.24
C LYS A 55 -12.98 -8.97 -8.02
N VAL A 56 -11.67 -8.89 -8.22
CA VAL A 56 -10.70 -8.66 -7.15
C VAL A 56 -10.98 -7.35 -6.42
N CYS A 57 -11.23 -6.25 -7.14
CA CYS A 57 -11.62 -4.98 -6.53
C CYS A 57 -12.88 -5.10 -5.67
N GLN A 58 -13.90 -5.85 -6.13
CA GLN A 58 -15.12 -6.10 -5.34
C GLN A 58 -14.83 -6.88 -4.05
N ILE A 59 -13.95 -7.89 -4.11
CA ILE A 59 -13.53 -8.67 -2.94
C ILE A 59 -12.79 -7.78 -1.93
N ILE A 60 -11.87 -6.93 -2.40
CA ILE A 60 -11.13 -5.99 -1.55
C ILE A 60 -12.10 -5.04 -0.84
N VAL A 61 -13.06 -4.45 -1.58
CA VAL A 61 -14.07 -3.55 -1.01
C VAL A 61 -14.91 -4.27 0.05
N ALA A 62 -15.34 -5.50 -0.21
CA ALA A 62 -16.08 -6.30 0.77
C ALA A 62 -15.25 -6.55 2.04
N CYS A 63 -13.96 -6.87 1.91
CA CYS A 63 -13.05 -7.02 3.06
C CYS A 63 -12.94 -5.74 3.88
N CYS A 64 -12.82 -4.57 3.24
CA CYS A 64 -12.79 -3.28 3.94
C CYS A 64 -14.09 -3.01 4.71
N VAL A 65 -15.25 -3.26 4.09
CA VAL A 65 -16.56 -3.09 4.74
C VAL A 65 -16.69 -4.02 5.95
N LEU A 66 -16.33 -5.29 5.79
CA LEU A 66 -16.37 -6.28 6.87
C LEU A 66 -15.39 -5.96 7.99
N HIS A 67 -14.19 -5.47 7.67
CA HIS A 67 -13.22 -5.01 8.65
C HIS A 67 -13.77 -3.88 9.50
N ASN A 68 -14.35 -2.86 8.85
CA ASN A 68 -14.94 -1.72 9.54
C ASN A 68 -16.12 -2.14 10.42
N LEU A 69 -16.95 -3.06 9.95
CA LEU A 69 -18.04 -3.63 10.75
C LEU A 69 -17.50 -4.39 11.98
N ALA A 70 -16.45 -5.19 11.80
CA ALA A 70 -15.82 -5.91 12.89
C ALA A 70 -15.23 -4.98 13.96
N LEU A 71 -14.57 -3.90 13.55
CA LEU A 71 -14.06 -2.86 14.47
C LEU A 71 -15.20 -2.23 15.28
N ARG A 72 -16.30 -1.85 14.63
CA ARG A 72 -17.47 -1.26 15.29
C ARG A 72 -18.15 -2.22 16.27
N ARG A 73 -18.12 -3.51 15.97
CA ARG A 73 -18.70 -4.58 16.79
C ARG A 73 -17.72 -5.15 17.82
N GLN A 74 -16.49 -4.62 17.89
CA GLN A 74 -15.41 -5.12 18.75
C GLN A 74 -15.17 -6.63 18.59
N VAL A 75 -15.35 -7.14 17.37
CA VAL A 75 -15.12 -8.56 17.09
C VAL A 75 -13.62 -8.82 17.22
N PRO A 76 -13.20 -9.70 18.14
CA PRO A 76 -11.80 -9.97 18.38
C PRO A 76 -11.11 -10.40 17.08
N PHE A 77 -9.87 -9.95 16.95
CA PHE A 77 -9.02 -10.44 15.88
C PHE A 77 -8.52 -11.82 16.30
N LEU A 78 -8.99 -12.87 15.62
CA LEU A 78 -8.47 -14.21 15.82
C LEU A 78 -7.11 -14.26 15.13
N GLN A 79 -6.06 -13.99 15.90
CA GLN A 79 -4.71 -14.24 15.45
C GLN A 79 -4.47 -15.74 15.58
N GLU A 80 -4.55 -16.46 14.47
CA GLU A 80 -3.97 -17.78 14.41
C GLU A 80 -2.45 -17.56 14.48
N ASP A 81 -1.85 -17.86 15.63
CA ASP A 81 -0.40 -17.84 15.86
C ASP A 81 0.30 -18.92 15.02
N GLY A 82 0.25 -18.76 13.70
CA GLY A 82 1.11 -19.47 12.77
C GLY A 82 2.44 -18.71 12.65
N PRO A 83 3.57 -19.41 12.39
CA PRO A 83 4.92 -18.82 12.33
C PRO A 83 5.17 -17.83 11.17
N ASP A 84 4.11 -17.23 10.62
CA ASP A 84 4.16 -16.32 9.46
C ASP A 84 3.73 -14.89 9.82
N CYS A 85 3.69 -14.55 11.11
CA CYS A 85 3.64 -13.16 11.54
C CYS A 85 5.06 -12.58 11.52
N GLY A 86 5.50 -12.06 10.38
CA GLY A 86 6.58 -11.07 10.36
C GLY A 86 7.73 -11.27 9.38
N VAL A 87 7.56 -11.97 8.28
CA VAL A 87 8.48 -11.78 7.15
C VAL A 87 7.74 -10.95 6.11
N VAL A 88 8.05 -9.64 6.09
CA VAL A 88 8.05 -8.95 4.81
C VAL A 88 9.01 -9.75 3.95
N ALA A 89 8.49 -10.66 3.13
CA ALA A 89 9.31 -11.37 2.16
C ALA A 89 10.11 -10.27 1.47
N ALA A 90 11.44 -10.39 1.55
CA ALA A 90 12.34 -9.55 0.79
C ALA A 90 11.73 -9.47 -0.60
N VAL A 91 11.45 -8.24 -1.05
CA VAL A 91 10.99 -8.02 -2.40
C VAL A 91 12.15 -8.56 -3.25
N GLU A 92 12.00 -9.78 -3.78
CA GLU A 92 12.89 -10.30 -4.80
C GLU A 92 13.00 -9.20 -5.86
N PRO A 93 14.21 -8.87 -6.34
CA PRO A 93 14.35 -7.89 -7.40
C PRO A 93 13.53 -8.40 -8.58
N VAL A 94 12.36 -7.82 -8.78
CA VAL A 94 11.65 -7.94 -10.04
C VAL A 94 12.57 -7.24 -11.02
N ASP A 95 13.13 -7.99 -11.96
CA ASP A 95 13.91 -7.45 -13.07
C ASP A 95 13.09 -6.29 -13.66
N ASN A 96 13.53 -5.09 -13.32
CA ASN A 96 12.80 -3.86 -13.60
C ASN A 96 13.17 -3.45 -15.02
N ASP A 97 12.79 -4.28 -15.99
CA ASP A 97 12.77 -3.94 -17.40
C ASP A 97 11.59 -2.99 -17.65
N GLU A 98 11.63 -1.80 -17.05
CA GLU A 98 10.74 -0.67 -17.36
C GLU A 98 11.40 0.61 -16.80
N GLU A 99 12.57 0.93 -17.36
CA GLU A 99 13.17 2.25 -17.28
C GLU A 99 12.59 3.13 -18.41
N GLU A 100 11.30 3.44 -18.32
CA GLU A 100 10.70 4.59 -19.01
C GLU A 100 9.84 5.33 -17.98
N ALA A 101 10.50 6.11 -17.13
CA ALA A 101 9.81 7.15 -16.38
C ALA A 101 9.34 8.19 -17.40
N GLU A 102 8.10 8.06 -17.87
CA GLU A 102 7.45 9.07 -18.72
C GLU A 102 7.62 10.44 -18.04
N GLU A 103 8.29 11.38 -18.71
CA GLU A 103 8.66 12.71 -18.16
C GLU A 103 7.46 13.47 -17.55
N GLU A 104 6.25 13.13 -18.00
CA GLU A 104 4.97 13.64 -17.52
C GLU A 104 4.71 13.31 -16.04
N ASP A 105 5.04 12.11 -15.58
CA ASP A 105 4.77 11.65 -14.20
C ASP A 105 5.66 12.41 -13.19
N MET A 106 6.88 12.77 -13.60
CA MET A 106 7.80 13.58 -12.80
C MET A 106 7.37 15.04 -12.74
N HIS A 107 7.00 15.65 -13.88
CA HIS A 107 6.50 17.03 -13.92
C HIS A 107 5.22 17.20 -13.09
N ASN A 108 4.34 16.20 -13.10
CA ASN A 108 3.11 16.23 -12.32
C ASN A 108 3.41 16.16 -10.81
N ARG A 109 4.37 15.32 -10.38
CA ARG A 109 4.80 15.26 -8.99
C ARG A 109 5.41 16.58 -8.53
N ASP A 110 6.31 17.16 -9.32
CA ASP A 110 7.01 18.39 -8.93
C ASP A 110 6.04 19.59 -8.86
N SER A 111 5.08 19.66 -9.78
CA SER A 111 3.97 20.63 -9.74
C SER A 111 3.12 20.50 -8.46
N VAL A 112 2.76 19.27 -8.07
CA VAL A 112 2.02 18.99 -6.83
C VAL A 112 2.84 19.39 -5.59
N ILE A 113 4.13 19.09 -5.59
CA ILE A 113 5.03 19.44 -4.48
C ILE A 113 5.06 20.96 -4.30
N GLN A 114 5.31 21.71 -5.38
CA GLN A 114 5.37 23.16 -5.33
C GLN A 114 4.03 23.80 -4.95
N GLN A 115 2.91 23.23 -5.42
CA GLN A 115 1.58 23.78 -5.16
C GLN A 115 1.11 23.55 -3.71
N TYR A 116 1.36 22.37 -3.13
CA TYR A 116 0.74 21.96 -1.87
C TYR A 116 1.71 21.89 -0.67
N PHE A 117 3.02 21.87 -0.90
CA PHE A 117 4.02 21.75 0.15
C PHE A 117 4.97 22.97 0.08
N GLN A 118 4.67 24.03 0.83
CA GLN A 118 5.53 25.23 0.94
C GLN A 118 6.61 25.06 2.01
#